data_AF-A0A317Z9F8-F1
#
_entry.id   AF-A0A317Z9F8-F1
#
_cell.length_a   1.000
_cell.length_b   1.000
_cell.length_c   1.000
_cell.angle_alpha   90.00
_cell.angle_beta   90.00
_cell.angle_gamma   90.00
#
_symmetry.space_group_name_H-M   'P 1'
#
loop_
_entity.id
_entity.type
_entity.pdbx_description
1 polymer ?
#
loop_
_entity_poly.entity_id
_entity_poly.type
_entity_poly.pdbx_seq_one_letter_code
_entity_poly.pdbx_strand_id
1 'polypeptide(L)'
;GSSFAFITPIITGLSTNSLGDMLVALFMSGVMYVIIGVAIKVSGTDWLMHLLPPVVVGPVIMVIGLSLAPTAVNMAMFESSAEMKGYNLSFVAVAGITLLVTLIVQGFAKGFFSLIPVLIGIIVGYITAIVFGIVDFKPVAEAAWFQFPDIYIPFADYQPSVHLGLIAVMLPIVFVTVSEHIGHQMVINKIVGRNFFKDPGLHRSIIGDGVSTMFSS
;
A
#
# COMPACT_ATOMS: atom_id res chain seq x y z
N GLY A 1 -1.31 6.45 3.50
CA GLY A 1 -0.20 5.84 2.74
C GLY A 1 -0.79 5.03 1.60
N SER A 2 -0.03 4.65 0.58
CA SER A 2 -0.54 3.82 -0.51
C SER A 2 -0.92 2.42 0.02
N SER A 3 -2.17 1.98 -0.19
CA SER A 3 -2.57 0.62 0.18
C SER A 3 -2.24 -0.37 -0.93
N PHE A 4 -1.62 -1.49 -0.54
CA PHE A 4 -1.24 -2.53 -1.48
C PHE A 4 -2.43 -3.27 -2.10
N ALA A 5 -3.61 -3.21 -1.47
CA ALA A 5 -4.83 -3.80 -2.01
C ALA A 5 -5.23 -3.22 -3.37
N PHE A 6 -4.75 -2.00 -3.69
CA PHE A 6 -5.01 -1.35 -4.98
C PHE A 6 -4.01 -1.70 -6.09
N ILE A 7 -2.86 -2.33 -5.80
CA ILE A 7 -1.83 -2.59 -6.81
C ILE A 7 -2.36 -3.46 -7.95
N THR A 8 -2.85 -4.66 -7.65
CA THR A 8 -3.32 -5.61 -8.68
C THR A 8 -4.49 -5.05 -9.49
N PRO A 9 -5.50 -4.42 -8.87
CA PRO A 9 -6.62 -3.83 -9.61
C PRO A 9 -6.22 -2.64 -10.47
N ILE A 10 -5.28 -1.78 -10.02
CA ILE A 10 -4.76 -0.68 -10.82
C ILE A 10 -4.01 -1.21 -12.06
N ILE A 11 -3.09 -2.17 -11.88
CA ILE A 11 -2.34 -2.77 -12.99
C ILE A 11 -3.29 -3.37 -14.02
N THR A 12 -4.32 -4.08 -13.56
CA THR A 12 -5.33 -4.70 -14.43
C THR A 12 -6.19 -3.64 -15.13
N GLY A 13 -6.61 -2.61 -14.41
CA GLY A 13 -7.42 -1.51 -14.95
C GLY A 13 -6.68 -0.72 -16.04
N LEU A 14 -5.41 -0.40 -15.81
CA LEU A 14 -4.55 0.30 -16.77
C LEU A 14 -4.20 -0.53 -18.01
N SER A 15 -4.31 -1.86 -17.96
CA SER A 15 -4.09 -2.70 -19.14
C SER A 15 -5.20 -2.57 -20.19
N THR A 16 -6.37 -2.05 -19.80
CA THR A 16 -7.58 -2.01 -20.64
C THR A 16 -8.20 -0.62 -20.76
N ASN A 17 -7.83 0.33 -19.90
CA ASN A 17 -8.41 1.68 -19.84
C ASN A 17 -7.32 2.73 -19.69
N SER A 18 -7.67 4.01 -19.89
CA SER A 18 -6.70 5.10 -19.77
C SER A 18 -6.36 5.40 -18.30
N LEU A 19 -5.23 6.10 -18.09
CA LEU A 19 -4.85 6.59 -16.77
C LEU A 19 -5.94 7.49 -16.17
N GLY A 20 -6.53 8.39 -16.96
CA GLY A 20 -7.59 9.29 -16.51
C GLY A 20 -8.82 8.55 -15.98
N ASP A 21 -9.23 7.46 -16.63
CA ASP A 21 -10.36 6.64 -16.19
C ASP A 21 -10.06 5.93 -14.86
N MET A 22 -8.80 5.51 -14.68
CA MET A 22 -8.32 4.90 -13.44
C MET A 22 -8.29 5.91 -12.29
N LEU A 23 -7.82 7.15 -12.53
CA LEU A 23 -7.83 8.22 -11.53
C LEU A 23 -9.26 8.56 -11.09
N VAL A 24 -10.21 8.63 -12.02
CA VAL A 24 -11.64 8.81 -11.69
C VAL A 24 -12.17 7.65 -10.85
N ALA A 25 -11.84 6.41 -11.19
CA ALA A 25 -12.26 5.25 -10.41
C ALA A 25 -11.66 5.26 -8.98
N LEU A 26 -10.40 5.69 -8.82
CA LEU A 26 -9.74 5.87 -7.52
C LEU A 26 -10.39 6.99 -6.70
N PHE A 27 -10.73 8.12 -7.34
CA PHE A 27 -11.49 9.19 -6.71
C PHE A 27 -12.82 8.67 -6.16
N MET A 28 -13.55 7.85 -6.96
CA MET A 28 -14.81 7.23 -6.53
C MET A 28 -14.63 6.23 -5.38
N SER A 29 -13.50 5.53 -5.29
CA SER A 29 -13.15 4.74 -4.10
C SER A 29 -13.01 5.63 -2.86
N GLY A 30 -12.38 6.80 -2.98
CA GLY A 30 -12.32 7.82 -1.92
C GLY A 30 -13.69 8.33 -1.49
N VAL A 31 -14.59 8.57 -2.45
CA VAL A 31 -16.00 8.92 -2.17
C VAL A 31 -16.69 7.81 -1.37
N MET A 32 -16.48 6.53 -1.73
CA MET A 32 -17.05 5.40 -1.00
C MET A 32 -16.56 5.33 0.45
N TYR A 33 -15.29 5.61 0.71
CA TYR A 33 -14.78 5.74 2.09
C TYR A 33 -15.52 6.82 2.88
N VAL A 34 -15.74 7.99 2.28
CA VAL A 34 -16.50 9.08 2.93
C VAL A 34 -17.94 8.64 3.21
N ILE A 35 -18.59 7.96 2.27
CA ILE A 35 -19.95 7.41 2.45
C ILE A 35 -19.97 6.43 3.64
N ILE A 36 -19.03 5.49 3.70
CA ILE A 36 -18.91 4.54 4.81
C ILE A 36 -18.66 5.28 6.13
N GLY A 37 -17.77 6.26 6.15
CA GLY A 37 -17.48 7.06 7.33
C GLY A 37 -18.68 7.87 7.82
N VAL A 38 -19.46 8.46 6.92
CA VAL A 38 -20.73 9.14 7.26
C VAL A 38 -21.76 8.13 7.79
N ALA A 39 -21.88 6.96 7.16
CA ALA A 39 -22.76 5.89 7.64
C ALA A 39 -22.39 5.44 9.07
N ILE A 40 -21.09 5.33 9.39
CA ILE A 40 -20.61 5.03 10.75
C ILE A 40 -20.94 6.16 11.74
N LYS A 41 -20.87 7.43 11.29
CA LYS A 41 -21.23 8.57 12.14
C LYS A 41 -22.72 8.53 12.56
N VAL A 42 -23.60 8.09 11.66
CA VAL A 42 -25.06 8.05 11.89
C VAL A 42 -25.49 6.77 12.62
N SER A 43 -25.00 5.61 12.15
CA SER A 43 -25.47 4.29 12.60
C SER A 43 -24.58 3.66 13.67
N GLY A 44 -23.48 4.32 14.06
CA GLY A 44 -22.47 3.75 14.97
C GLY A 44 -21.56 2.73 14.29
N THR A 45 -20.67 2.12 15.08
CA THR A 45 -19.66 1.15 14.61
C THR A 45 -20.14 -0.30 14.65
N ASP A 46 -21.26 -0.59 15.31
CA ASP A 46 -21.63 -1.95 15.66
C ASP A 46 -21.96 -2.80 14.44
N TRP A 47 -22.69 -2.27 13.45
CA TRP A 47 -22.97 -2.98 12.20
C TRP A 47 -21.69 -3.38 11.46
N LEU A 48 -20.67 -2.52 11.49
CA LEU A 48 -19.40 -2.76 10.83
C LEU A 48 -18.59 -3.84 11.55
N MET A 49 -18.62 -3.85 12.89
CA MET A 49 -17.98 -4.90 13.69
C MET A 49 -18.67 -6.26 13.53
N HIS A 50 -19.98 -6.29 13.21
CA HIS A 50 -20.69 -7.52 12.84
C HIS A 50 -20.36 -7.98 11.42
N LEU A 51 -20.18 -7.04 10.48
CA LEU A 51 -19.80 -7.34 9.09
C LEU A 51 -18.34 -7.81 8.99
N LEU A 52 -17.45 -7.17 9.76
CA LEU A 52 -15.99 -7.36 9.73
C LEU A 52 -15.45 -7.72 11.13
N PRO A 53 -15.88 -8.83 11.74
CA PRO A 53 -15.33 -9.28 13.01
C PRO A 53 -13.85 -9.68 12.85
N PRO A 54 -13.07 -9.79 13.95
CA PRO A 54 -11.65 -10.15 13.89
C PRO A 54 -11.36 -11.45 13.11
N VAL A 55 -12.30 -12.40 13.13
CA VAL A 55 -12.23 -13.66 12.38
C VAL A 55 -12.30 -13.46 10.85
N VAL A 56 -12.80 -12.33 10.36
CA VAL A 56 -12.81 -11.94 8.94
C VAL A 56 -11.61 -11.03 8.63
N VAL A 57 -11.33 -10.06 9.50
CA VAL A 57 -10.24 -9.09 9.28
C VAL A 57 -8.87 -9.77 9.19
N GLY A 58 -8.59 -10.75 10.05
CA GLY A 58 -7.31 -11.48 10.04
C GLY A 58 -7.02 -12.18 8.70
N PRO A 59 -7.92 -13.06 8.21
CA PRO A 59 -7.79 -13.68 6.90
C PRO A 59 -7.68 -12.70 5.74
N VAL A 60 -8.44 -11.61 5.76
CA VAL A 60 -8.35 -10.57 4.71
C VAL A 60 -6.94 -9.98 4.65
N ILE A 61 -6.35 -9.62 5.80
CA ILE A 61 -4.98 -9.09 5.87
C ILE A 61 -3.96 -10.14 5.38
N MET A 62 -4.14 -11.41 5.74
CA MET A 62 -3.26 -12.49 5.26
C MET A 62 -3.33 -12.65 3.73
N VAL A 63 -4.52 -12.57 3.14
CA VAL A 63 -4.70 -12.66 1.68
C VAL A 63 -4.08 -11.46 0.97
N ILE A 64 -4.22 -10.24 1.50
CA ILE A 64 -3.53 -9.06 0.96
C ILE A 64 -2.02 -9.31 0.93
N GLY A 65 -1.42 -9.72 2.05
CA GLY A 65 0.02 -10.02 2.13
C GLY A 65 0.46 -11.13 1.18
N LEU A 66 -0.27 -12.24 1.13
CA LEU A 66 0.03 -13.38 0.24
C LEU A 66 -0.12 -13.02 -1.24
N SER A 67 -1.08 -12.16 -1.59
CA SER A 67 -1.28 -11.71 -2.99
C SER A 67 -0.10 -10.89 -3.53
N LEU A 68 0.69 -10.27 -2.66
CA LEU A 68 1.88 -9.49 -3.02
C LEU A 68 3.18 -10.32 -3.02
N ALA A 69 3.16 -11.49 -2.39
CA ALA A 69 4.32 -12.36 -2.29
C ALA A 69 4.92 -12.71 -3.67
N PRO A 70 4.13 -13.02 -4.72
CA PRO A 70 4.67 -13.28 -6.05
C PRO A 70 5.43 -12.08 -6.62
N THR A 71 4.91 -10.86 -6.45
CA THR A 71 5.57 -9.63 -6.91
C THR A 71 6.91 -9.44 -6.22
N ALA A 72 6.95 -9.59 -4.89
CA ALA A 72 8.18 -9.49 -4.11
C ALA A 72 9.22 -10.55 -4.51
N VAL A 73 8.78 -11.79 -4.74
CA VAL A 73 9.65 -12.89 -5.20
C VAL A 73 10.19 -12.60 -6.61
N ASN A 74 9.37 -12.10 -7.52
CA ASN A 74 9.82 -11.75 -8.87
C ASN A 74 10.83 -10.59 -8.85
N MET A 75 10.60 -9.57 -8.03
CA MET A 75 11.55 -8.47 -7.83
C MET A 75 12.88 -8.91 -7.19
N ALA A 76 12.85 -9.98 -6.40
CA ALA A 76 14.05 -10.55 -5.78
C ALA A 76 14.86 -11.48 -6.71
N MET A 77 14.26 -12.01 -7.78
CA MET A 77 14.89 -13.00 -8.65
C MET A 77 15.33 -12.46 -10.01
N PHE A 78 14.61 -11.47 -10.55
CA PHE A 78 14.74 -11.02 -11.93
C PHE A 78 15.19 -9.56 -12.03
N GLU A 79 16.05 -9.28 -12.99
CA GLU A 79 16.40 -7.91 -13.39
C GLU A 79 15.19 -7.17 -13.98
N SER A 80 14.39 -7.85 -14.80
CA SER A 80 13.09 -7.37 -15.26
C SER A 80 11.98 -8.20 -14.62
N SER A 81 11.48 -7.73 -13.48
CA SER A 81 10.45 -8.41 -12.68
C SER A 81 9.11 -8.52 -13.41
N ALA A 82 8.77 -7.53 -14.25
CA ALA A 82 7.52 -7.52 -15.02
C ALA A 82 7.50 -8.56 -16.15
N GLU A 83 8.65 -8.81 -16.78
CA GLU A 83 8.76 -9.78 -17.88
C GLU A 83 9.24 -11.16 -17.42
N MET A 84 9.58 -11.31 -16.13
CA MET A 84 10.23 -12.50 -15.56
C MET A 84 11.49 -12.90 -16.35
N LYS A 85 12.29 -11.90 -16.74
CA LYS A 85 13.51 -12.07 -17.54
C LYS A 85 14.75 -11.61 -16.78
N GLY A 86 15.89 -12.20 -17.13
CA GLY A 86 17.17 -11.89 -16.49
C GLY A 86 17.23 -12.45 -15.07
N TYR A 87 16.99 -13.75 -14.92
CA TYR A 87 17.19 -14.43 -13.64
C TYR A 87 18.67 -14.29 -13.23
N ASN A 88 18.92 -13.70 -12.07
CA ASN A 88 20.26 -13.37 -11.62
C ASN A 88 20.45 -13.78 -10.16
N LEU A 89 21.41 -14.68 -9.90
CA LEU A 89 21.73 -15.11 -8.54
C LEU A 89 22.16 -13.96 -7.63
N SER A 90 22.73 -12.89 -8.20
CA SER A 90 23.12 -11.69 -7.46
C SER A 90 21.92 -11.00 -6.81
N PHE A 91 20.78 -10.92 -7.52
CA PHE A 91 19.54 -10.34 -7.00
C PHE A 91 18.99 -11.18 -5.85
N VAL A 92 18.99 -12.50 -6.03
CA VAL A 92 18.55 -13.45 -5.00
C VAL A 92 19.45 -13.37 -3.76
N ALA A 93 20.77 -13.27 -3.96
CA ALA A 93 21.73 -13.11 -2.87
C ALA A 93 21.52 -11.80 -2.09
N VAL A 94 21.34 -10.68 -2.80
CA VAL A 94 21.04 -9.38 -2.18
C VAL A 94 19.73 -9.42 -1.39
N ALA A 95 18.66 -9.99 -1.97
CA ALA A 95 17.38 -10.14 -1.28
C ALA A 95 17.50 -11.05 -0.05
N GLY A 96 18.23 -12.15 -0.16
CA GLY A 96 18.49 -13.08 0.95
C GLY A 96 19.29 -12.42 2.09
N ILE A 97 20.35 -11.67 1.76
CA ILE A 97 21.15 -10.92 2.74
C ILE A 97 20.29 -9.84 3.41
N THR A 98 19.51 -9.10 2.63
CA THR A 98 18.58 -8.07 3.15
C THR A 98 17.58 -8.66 4.14
N LEU A 99 16.96 -9.79 3.80
CA LEU A 99 16.02 -10.50 4.66
C LEU A 99 16.71 -11.01 5.93
N LEU A 100 17.87 -11.67 5.78
CA LEU A 100 18.61 -12.24 6.90
C LEU A 100 19.04 -11.16 7.90
N VAL A 101 19.55 -10.02 7.41
CA VAL A 101 19.91 -8.87 8.26
C VAL A 101 18.67 -8.33 8.97
N THR A 102 17.56 -8.17 8.25
CA THR A 102 16.30 -7.69 8.84
C THR A 102 15.85 -8.61 10.00
N LEU A 103 15.90 -9.93 9.80
CA LEU A 103 15.53 -10.92 10.82
C LEU A 103 16.49 -10.91 12.02
N ILE A 104 17.81 -10.81 11.78
CA ILE A 104 18.80 -10.73 12.85
C ILE A 104 18.59 -9.48 13.69
N VAL A 105 18.39 -8.32 13.06
CA VAL A 105 18.16 -7.07 13.79
C VAL A 105 16.84 -7.13 14.55
N GLN A 106 15.77 -7.65 13.94
CA GLN A 106 14.47 -7.81 14.60
C GLN A 106 14.53 -8.74 15.82
N GLY A 107 15.32 -9.82 15.76
CA GLY A 107 15.42 -10.82 16.83
C GLY A 107 16.44 -10.52 17.92
N PHE A 108 17.59 -9.91 17.57
CA PHE A 108 18.74 -9.77 18.48
C PHE A 108 19.07 -8.32 18.85
N ALA A 109 18.65 -7.31 18.08
CA ALA A 109 18.93 -5.93 18.43
C ALA A 109 18.08 -5.48 19.63
N LYS A 110 18.57 -4.49 20.37
CA LYS A 110 17.89 -3.91 21.52
C LYS A 110 17.75 -2.40 21.36
N GLY A 111 16.76 -1.83 22.03
CA GLY A 111 16.54 -0.39 22.08
C GLY A 111 16.05 0.16 20.74
N PHE A 112 16.73 1.18 20.22
CA PHE A 112 16.30 1.86 19.00
C PHE A 112 16.34 0.98 17.76
N PHE A 113 17.37 0.13 17.61
CA PHE A 113 17.56 -0.67 16.40
C PHE A 113 16.48 -1.75 16.22
N SER A 114 15.88 -2.26 17.29
CA SER A 114 14.74 -3.18 17.21
C SER A 114 13.44 -2.52 16.75
N LEU A 115 13.38 -1.18 16.70
CA LEU A 115 12.23 -0.43 16.19
C LEU A 115 12.27 -0.20 14.67
N ILE A 116 13.47 -0.27 14.06
CA ILE A 116 13.68 0.01 12.62
C ILE A 116 14.44 -1.11 11.86
N PRO A 117 14.18 -2.40 12.10
CA PRO A 117 14.95 -3.49 11.49
C PRO A 117 14.87 -3.51 9.97
N VAL A 118 13.70 -3.18 9.40
CA VAL A 118 13.50 -3.11 7.95
C VAL A 118 14.38 -2.04 7.31
N LEU A 119 14.52 -0.87 7.94
CA LEU A 119 15.37 0.21 7.43
C LEU A 119 16.84 -0.21 7.39
N ILE A 120 17.32 -0.88 8.46
CA ILE A 120 18.69 -1.37 8.54
C ILE A 120 18.93 -2.46 7.48
N GLY A 121 17.95 -3.36 7.30
CA GLY A 121 17.95 -4.35 6.22
C GLY A 121 18.11 -3.70 4.86
N ILE A 122 17.30 -2.68 4.54
CA ILE A 122 17.39 -1.93 3.26
C ILE A 122 18.76 -1.29 3.07
N ILE A 123 19.33 -0.66 4.10
CA ILE A 123 20.66 -0.03 4.02
C ILE A 123 21.74 -1.08 3.70
N VAL A 124 21.76 -2.19 4.44
CA VAL A 124 22.75 -3.25 4.21
C VAL A 124 22.53 -3.95 2.87
N GLY A 125 21.27 -4.16 2.48
CA GLY A 125 20.88 -4.68 1.17
C GLY A 125 21.39 -3.81 0.03
N TYR A 126 21.21 -2.49 0.15
CA TYR A 126 21.70 -1.53 -0.85
C TYR A 126 23.23 -1.51 -0.93
N ILE A 127 23.94 -1.52 0.20
CA ILE A 127 25.41 -1.64 0.22
C ILE A 127 25.85 -2.95 -0.46
N THR A 128 25.15 -4.06 -0.19
CA THR A 128 25.43 -5.34 -0.83
C THR A 128 25.21 -5.27 -2.34
N ALA A 129 24.12 -4.63 -2.79
CA ALA A 129 23.86 -4.42 -4.21
C ALA A 129 24.97 -3.63 -4.92
N ILE A 130 25.54 -2.62 -4.25
CA ILE A 130 26.68 -1.85 -4.76
C ILE A 130 27.91 -2.76 -4.93
N VAL A 131 28.22 -3.58 -3.92
CA VAL A 131 29.36 -4.51 -3.98
C VAL A 131 29.21 -5.55 -5.09
N PHE A 132 27.97 -6.00 -5.35
CA PHE A 132 27.65 -6.92 -6.44
C PHE A 132 27.59 -6.23 -7.81
N GLY A 133 27.73 -4.90 -7.89
CA GLY A 133 27.78 -4.16 -9.15
C GLY A 133 26.45 -4.08 -9.90
N ILE A 134 25.33 -4.33 -9.23
CA ILE A 134 23.98 -4.32 -9.84
C ILE A 134 23.27 -2.96 -9.72
N VAL A 135 23.95 -1.94 -9.19
CA VAL A 135 23.41 -0.59 -8.98
C VAL A 135 23.89 0.33 -10.10
N ASP A 136 22.94 0.92 -10.84
CA ASP A 136 23.21 2.00 -11.78
C ASP A 136 23.01 3.36 -11.12
N PHE A 137 24.09 4.15 -11.06
CA PHE A 137 24.10 5.50 -10.49
C PHE A 137 23.80 6.60 -11.51
N LYS A 138 23.69 6.27 -12.80
CA LYS A 138 23.45 7.25 -13.86
C LYS A 138 22.15 8.05 -13.65
N PRO A 139 21.00 7.45 -13.28
CA PRO A 139 19.78 8.22 -13.01
C PRO A 139 19.92 9.21 -11.86
N VAL A 140 20.75 8.89 -10.86
CA VAL A 140 21.01 9.79 -9.72
C VAL A 140 21.89 10.96 -10.14
N ALA A 141 22.87 10.74 -11.01
CA ALA A 141 23.73 11.79 -11.55
C ALA A 141 23.00 12.74 -12.51
N GLU A 142 22.01 12.23 -13.25
CA GLU A 142 21.21 12.99 -14.21
C GLU A 142 19.97 13.66 -13.58
N ALA A 143 19.60 13.27 -12.37
CA ALA A 143 18.44 13.83 -11.67
C ALA A 143 18.62 15.31 -11.34
N ALA A 144 17.53 16.07 -11.49
CA ALA A 144 17.49 17.46 -11.03
C ALA A 144 17.47 17.54 -9.51
N TRP A 145 18.13 18.55 -8.93
CA TRP A 145 18.07 18.84 -7.50
C TRP A 145 16.66 19.18 -7.01
N PHE A 146 15.85 19.78 -7.89
CA PHE A 146 14.45 20.07 -7.65
C PHE A 146 13.63 19.55 -8.83
N GLN A 147 12.73 18.62 -8.54
CA GLN A 147 11.76 18.10 -9.50
C GLN A 147 10.38 18.27 -8.89
N PHE A 148 9.49 18.93 -9.62
CA PHE A 148 8.09 18.96 -9.27
C PHE A 148 7.48 17.60 -9.66
N PRO A 149 6.69 16.95 -8.78
CA PRO A 149 6.05 15.69 -9.14
C PRO A 149 5.08 15.91 -10.30
N ASP A 150 4.91 14.90 -11.14
CA ASP A 150 3.91 14.93 -12.20
C ASP A 150 2.52 14.97 -11.56
N ILE A 151 1.84 16.11 -11.70
CA ILE A 151 0.46 16.29 -11.22
C ILE A 151 -0.46 16.16 -12.41
N TYR A 152 -1.40 15.22 -12.32
CA TYR A 152 -2.45 15.03 -13.31
C TYR A 152 -3.73 15.71 -12.83
N ILE A 153 -4.10 16.81 -13.46
CA ILE A 153 -5.26 17.61 -13.09
C ILE A 153 -6.45 17.23 -13.98
N PRO A 154 -7.60 16.84 -13.39
CA PRO A 154 -8.80 16.57 -14.16
C PRO A 154 -9.23 17.82 -14.95
N PHE A 155 -9.68 17.59 -16.20
CA PHE A 155 -10.07 18.62 -17.18
C PHE A 155 -8.94 19.45 -17.79
N ALA A 156 -7.71 19.37 -17.27
CA ALA A 156 -6.53 19.97 -17.89
C ALA A 156 -5.68 18.91 -18.60
N ASP A 157 -5.28 17.85 -17.88
CA ASP A 157 -4.38 16.81 -18.38
C ASP A 157 -5.13 15.59 -18.94
N TYR A 158 -6.36 15.37 -18.49
CA TYR A 158 -7.23 14.31 -19.00
C TYR A 158 -8.70 14.72 -18.90
N GLN A 159 -9.54 14.14 -19.76
CA GLN A 159 -10.99 14.29 -19.67
C GLN A 159 -11.54 13.22 -18.72
N PRO A 160 -12.11 13.60 -17.56
CA PRO A 160 -12.67 12.64 -16.63
C PRO A 160 -13.81 11.88 -17.29
N SER A 161 -13.68 10.56 -17.35
CA SER A 161 -14.67 9.70 -17.97
C SER A 161 -15.07 8.60 -16.98
N VAL A 162 -16.38 8.36 -16.87
CA VAL A 162 -16.94 7.47 -15.85
C VAL A 162 -17.08 6.08 -16.43
N HIS A 163 -16.08 5.23 -16.19
CA HIS A 163 -16.12 3.82 -16.54
C HIS A 163 -16.76 3.00 -15.42
N LEU A 164 -18.05 2.69 -15.57
CA LEU A 164 -18.79 1.90 -14.56
C LEU A 164 -18.15 0.54 -14.27
N GLY A 165 -17.54 -0.10 -15.27
CA GLY A 165 -16.81 -1.36 -15.08
C GLY A 165 -15.61 -1.21 -14.14
N LEU A 166 -14.79 -0.17 -14.31
CA LEU A 166 -13.67 0.11 -13.41
C LEU A 166 -14.16 0.43 -12.01
N ILE A 167 -15.19 1.27 -11.88
CA ILE A 167 -15.76 1.61 -10.58
C ILE A 167 -16.28 0.34 -9.88
N ALA A 168 -16.98 -0.54 -10.60
CA ALA A 168 -17.51 -1.78 -10.04
C ALA A 168 -16.40 -2.73 -9.54
N VAL A 169 -15.23 -2.73 -10.18
CA VAL A 169 -14.05 -3.50 -9.72
C VAL A 169 -13.38 -2.83 -8.52
N MET A 170 -13.37 -1.50 -8.48
CA MET A 170 -12.65 -0.72 -7.47
C MET A 170 -13.41 -0.58 -6.15
N LEU A 171 -14.74 -0.50 -6.18
CA LEU A 171 -15.57 -0.31 -4.98
C LEU A 171 -15.44 -1.46 -3.96
N PRO A 172 -15.43 -2.75 -4.34
CA PRO A 172 -15.22 -3.85 -3.38
C PRO A 172 -13.89 -3.75 -2.62
N ILE A 173 -12.84 -3.22 -3.25
CA ILE A 173 -11.52 -3.06 -2.62
C ILE A 173 -11.60 -2.09 -1.42
N VAL A 174 -12.51 -1.12 -1.47
CA VAL A 174 -12.73 -0.19 -0.35
C VAL A 174 -13.14 -0.96 0.91
N PHE A 175 -13.95 -2.01 0.81
CA PHE A 175 -14.30 -2.83 1.98
C PHE A 175 -13.11 -3.62 2.54
N VAL A 176 -12.23 -4.11 1.66
CA VAL A 176 -10.99 -4.80 2.04
C VAL A 176 -10.08 -3.84 2.81
N THR A 177 -9.92 -2.64 2.30
CA THR A 177 -9.03 -1.62 2.88
C THR A 177 -9.63 -0.93 4.11
N VAL A 178 -10.96 -0.81 4.22
CA VAL A 178 -11.63 -0.50 5.48
C VAL A 178 -11.35 -1.58 6.53
N SER A 179 -11.36 -2.85 6.15
CA SER A 179 -11.00 -3.95 7.07
C SER A 179 -9.54 -3.84 7.53
N GLU A 180 -8.62 -3.53 6.62
CA GLU A 180 -7.20 -3.24 6.91
C GLU A 180 -7.07 -2.06 7.90
N HIS A 181 -7.77 -0.95 7.65
CA HIS A 181 -7.79 0.24 8.50
C HIS A 181 -8.28 -0.08 9.92
N ILE A 182 -9.36 -0.86 10.04
CA ILE A 182 -9.88 -1.32 11.33
C ILE A 182 -8.84 -2.21 12.02
N GLY A 183 -8.18 -3.11 11.28
CA GLY A 183 -7.07 -3.93 11.76
C GLY A 183 -5.96 -3.10 12.40
N HIS A 184 -5.49 -2.06 11.71
CA HIS A 184 -4.49 -1.12 12.24
C HIS A 184 -4.97 -0.42 13.51
N GLN A 185 -6.20 0.08 13.51
CA GLN A 185 -6.80 0.73 14.69
C GLN A 185 -6.92 -0.22 15.88
N MET A 186 -7.29 -1.49 15.67
CA MET A 186 -7.36 -2.49 16.76
C MET A 186 -5.99 -2.72 17.40
N VAL A 187 -4.93 -2.83 16.60
CA VAL A 187 -3.57 -3.03 17.10
C VAL A 187 -3.08 -1.78 17.84
N ILE A 188 -3.31 -0.58 17.28
CA ILE A 188 -2.96 0.69 17.92
C ILE A 188 -3.71 0.87 19.24
N ASN A 189 -5.01 0.57 19.29
CA ASN A 189 -5.81 0.61 20.52
C ASN A 189 -5.20 -0.26 21.62
N LYS A 190 -4.74 -1.47 21.25
CA LYS A 190 -4.12 -2.41 22.19
C LYS A 190 -2.76 -1.93 22.70
N ILE A 191 -1.97 -1.29 21.84
CA ILE A 191 -0.63 -0.76 22.19
C ILE A 191 -0.76 0.49 23.06
N VAL A 192 -1.65 1.41 22.70
CA VAL A 192 -1.81 2.71 23.37
C VAL A 192 -2.73 2.63 24.60
N GLY A 193 -3.58 1.59 24.69
CA GLY A 193 -4.53 1.43 25.79
C GLY A 193 -5.73 2.38 25.72
N ARG A 194 -6.04 2.93 24.54
CA ARG A 194 -7.17 3.85 24.30
C ARG A 194 -8.07 3.31 23.19
N ASN A 195 -9.37 3.57 23.25
CA ASN A 195 -10.31 3.17 22.22
C ASN A 195 -10.55 4.29 21.19
N PHE A 196 -9.77 4.29 20.11
CA PHE A 196 -9.88 5.24 19.01
C PHE A 196 -11.14 5.04 18.15
N PHE A 197 -11.85 3.90 18.27
CA PHE A 197 -13.15 3.73 17.62
C PHE A 197 -14.20 4.69 18.18
N LYS A 198 -14.09 5.04 19.47
CA LYS A 198 -15.00 5.96 20.17
C LYS A 198 -14.50 7.40 20.16
N ASP A 199 -13.22 7.61 20.44
CA ASP A 199 -12.61 8.95 20.55
C ASP A 199 -11.17 8.93 19.99
N PRO A 200 -10.89 9.62 18.87
CA PRO A 200 -11.69 10.65 18.19
C PRO A 200 -12.84 10.13 17.33
N GLY A 201 -12.95 8.81 17.15
CA GLY A 201 -14.06 8.14 16.47
C GLY A 201 -13.65 7.56 15.11
N LEU A 202 -14.10 6.32 14.83
CA LEU A 202 -13.76 5.60 13.59
C LEU A 202 -14.19 6.35 12.34
N HIS A 203 -15.35 7.01 12.39
CA HIS A 203 -15.88 7.81 11.29
C HIS A 203 -14.90 8.90 10.84
N ARG A 204 -14.20 9.58 11.76
CA ARG A 204 -13.24 10.64 11.40
C ARG A 204 -12.01 10.07 10.70
N SER A 205 -11.53 8.93 11.21
CA SER A 205 -10.37 8.24 10.65
C SER A 205 -10.65 7.75 9.23
N ILE A 206 -11.81 7.11 9.01
CA ILE A 206 -12.22 6.61 7.69
C ILE A 206 -12.53 7.75 6.71
N ILE A 207 -13.19 8.83 7.14
CA ILE A 207 -13.41 10.01 6.28
C ILE A 207 -12.07 10.64 5.91
N GLY A 208 -11.11 10.74 6.84
CA GLY A 208 -9.78 11.24 6.57
C GLY A 208 -9.05 10.42 5.51
N ASP A 209 -9.16 9.10 5.57
CA ASP A 209 -8.60 8.18 4.57
C ASP A 209 -9.24 8.39 3.18
N GLY A 210 -10.57 8.53 3.15
CA GLY A 210 -11.31 8.81 1.92
C GLY A 210 -10.94 10.15 1.30
N VAL A 211 -10.84 11.21 2.10
CA VAL A 211 -10.43 12.55 1.64
C VAL A 211 -8.98 12.54 1.15
N SER A 212 -8.08 11.86 1.85
CA SER A 212 -6.70 11.69 1.39
C SER A 212 -6.64 10.93 0.06
N THR A 213 -7.47 9.91 -0.11
CA THR A 213 -7.55 9.11 -1.35
C THR A 213 -8.06 9.96 -2.51
N MET A 214 -9.15 10.73 -2.31
CA MET A 214 -9.69 11.66 -3.32
C MET A 214 -8.72 12.76 -3.72
N PHE A 215 -7.88 13.23 -2.79
CA PHE A 215 -6.88 14.26 -3.10
C PHE A 215 -5.64 13.68 -3.79
N SER A 216 -5.34 12.40 -3.57
CA SER A 216 -4.18 11.73 -4.17
C SER A 216 -4.47 11.12 -5.54
N SER A 217 -5.75 10.96 -5.88
CA SER A 217 -6.25 10.51 -7.19
C SER A 217 -6.40 11.67 -8.16
#